data_AF-A0AA36EEA7-F1
#
_entry.id   AF-A0AA36EEA7-F1
#
_cell.length_a   1.000
_cell.length_b   1.000
_cell.length_c   1.000
_cell.angle_alpha   90.00
_cell.angle_beta   90.00
_cell.angle_gamma   90.00
#
_symmetry.space_group_name_H-M   'P 1'
#
loop_
_entity.id
_entity.type
_entity.pdbx_description
1 polymer ?
#
loop_
_entity_poly.entity_id
_entity_poly.type
_entity_poly.pdbx_seq_one_letter_code
_entity_poly.pdbx_strand_id
1 'polypeptide(L)'
;MGCTFCATGSMGFKSNLSTGEIVEQLVHSSRLSPIRNVVFMGMGEPLNNYNGLVEVIRVMTTFPFQLSPKKITVVTVRIIHAINKLYGDLQNINLAVSLHAPIQDIRCQIMPAARAFPLKKLMNALAEYQKKSQQKIFSDYIMLDGVNDEEQHAHQLGRLLDTFEVVRMRFKFVFRVNYNFGP
;
A
#
# COMPACT_ATOMS: atom_id res chain seq x y z
N MET A 1 -2.82 -6.25 11.44
CA MET A 1 -3.24 -4.98 10.83
C MET A 1 -4.69 -4.65 11.16
N GLY A 2 -5.63 -5.59 10.96
CA GLY A 2 -6.99 -5.48 11.47
C GLY A 2 -7.83 -4.39 10.82
N CYS A 3 -7.53 -3.99 9.58
CA CYS A 3 -8.33 -3.02 8.85
C CYS A 3 -9.76 -3.55 8.72
N THR A 4 -10.75 -2.80 9.18
CA THR A 4 -12.14 -3.27 9.35
C THR A 4 -12.86 -3.49 8.02
N PHE A 5 -12.38 -2.84 6.96
CA PHE A 5 -12.87 -2.98 5.59
C PHE A 5 -12.19 -4.10 4.79
N CYS A 6 -11.22 -4.82 5.38
CA CYS A 6 -10.43 -5.82 4.68
C CYS A 6 -10.73 -7.22 5.21
N ALA A 7 -11.21 -8.12 4.35
CA ALA A 7 -11.48 -9.51 4.71
C ALA A 7 -10.24 -10.24 5.25
N THR A 8 -9.06 -10.00 4.67
CA THR A 8 -7.79 -10.52 5.20
C THR A 8 -7.48 -9.97 6.60
N GLY A 9 -7.94 -8.76 6.90
CA GLY A 9 -7.77 -8.12 8.19
C GLY A 9 -8.45 -8.90 9.33
N SER A 10 -9.58 -9.56 9.07
CA SER A 10 -10.32 -10.35 10.05
C SER A 10 -9.81 -11.79 10.20
N MET A 11 -9.03 -12.31 9.24
CA MET A 11 -8.48 -13.68 9.30
C MET A 11 -7.30 -13.83 10.27
N GLY A 12 -6.69 -12.72 10.70
CA GLY A 12 -5.48 -12.73 11.51
C GLY A 12 -4.20 -13.02 10.71
N PHE A 13 -3.05 -12.97 11.38
CA PHE A 13 -1.75 -13.27 10.77
C PHE A 13 -1.40 -14.74 10.99
N LYS A 14 -1.00 -15.43 9.91
CA LYS A 14 -0.56 -16.83 9.96
C LYS A 14 0.96 -16.94 9.85
N SER A 15 1.51 -16.56 8.71
CA SER A 15 2.95 -16.58 8.43
C SER A 15 3.27 -15.61 7.30
N ASN A 16 4.56 -15.30 7.13
CA ASN A 16 5.04 -14.67 5.92
C ASN A 16 5.15 -15.71 4.80
N LEU A 17 4.90 -15.29 3.56
CA LEU A 17 5.25 -16.08 2.38
C LEU A 17 6.76 -16.03 2.17
N SER A 18 7.32 -17.14 1.73
CA SER A 18 8.66 -17.22 1.19
C SER A 18 8.77 -16.45 -0.14
N THR A 19 10.00 -16.10 -0.53
CA THR A 19 10.29 -15.49 -1.84
C THR A 19 9.72 -16.37 -2.98
N GLY A 20 9.88 -17.70 -2.87
CA GLY A 20 9.37 -18.65 -3.86
C GLY A 20 7.85 -18.60 -4.04
N GLU A 21 7.09 -18.59 -2.93
CA GLU A 21 5.62 -18.52 -2.97
C GLU A 21 5.10 -17.19 -3.56
N ILE A 22 5.86 -16.11 -3.44
CA ILE A 22 5.51 -14.83 -4.06
C ILE A 22 5.86 -14.83 -5.56
N VAL A 23 7.04 -15.34 -5.93
CA VAL A 23 7.47 -15.45 -7.34
C VAL A 23 6.57 -16.43 -8.11
N GLU A 24 6.11 -17.50 -7.48
CA GLU A 24 5.20 -18.48 -8.08
C GLU A 24 3.91 -17.81 -8.61
N GLN A 25 3.35 -16.84 -7.86
CA GLN A 25 2.18 -16.08 -8.29
C GLN A 25 2.44 -15.32 -9.60
N LEU A 26 3.64 -14.78 -9.78
CA LEU A 26 4.05 -14.11 -11.00
C LEU A 26 4.20 -15.10 -12.17
N VAL A 27 4.78 -16.28 -11.93
CA VAL A 27 4.93 -17.35 -12.93
C VAL A 27 3.56 -17.84 -13.41
N HIS A 28 2.62 -18.08 -12.50
CA HIS A 28 1.27 -18.52 -12.88
C HIS A 28 0.54 -17.43 -13.66
N SER A 29 0.65 -16.17 -13.21
CA SER A 29 0.01 -15.04 -13.89
C SER A 29 0.58 -14.79 -15.29
N SER A 30 1.90 -14.96 -15.49
CA SER A 30 2.55 -14.72 -16.79
C SER A 30 2.18 -15.75 -17.85
N ARG A 31 1.75 -16.95 -17.44
CA ARG A 31 1.18 -17.97 -18.35
C ARG A 31 -0.21 -17.61 -18.85
N LEU A 32 -0.94 -16.79 -18.10
CA LEU A 32 -2.28 -16.34 -18.47
C LEU A 32 -2.25 -15.10 -19.36
N SER A 33 -1.35 -14.15 -19.07
CA SER A 33 -1.22 -12.94 -19.89
C SER A 33 0.14 -12.25 -19.67
N PRO A 34 0.62 -11.44 -20.63
CA PRO A 34 1.83 -10.64 -20.45
C PRO A 34 1.70 -9.65 -19.29
N ILE A 35 2.61 -9.75 -18.32
CA ILE A 35 2.61 -8.91 -17.12
C ILE A 35 3.18 -7.53 -17.44
N ARG A 36 2.35 -6.49 -17.30
CA ARG A 36 2.76 -5.09 -17.54
C ARG A 36 3.12 -4.32 -16.28
N ASN A 37 2.52 -4.68 -15.14
CA ASN A 37 2.74 -4.05 -13.85
C ASN A 37 2.55 -5.07 -12.74
N VAL A 38 3.26 -4.90 -11.63
CA VAL A 38 3.09 -5.68 -10.41
C VAL A 38 2.80 -4.72 -9.27
N VAL A 39 1.76 -5.01 -8.48
CA VAL A 39 1.35 -4.17 -7.37
C VAL A 39 1.19 -5.05 -6.14
N PHE A 40 1.98 -4.80 -5.10
CA PHE A 40 1.90 -5.52 -3.82
C PHE A 40 0.68 -5.03 -3.01
N MET A 41 -0.51 -5.44 -3.44
CA MET A 41 -1.82 -5.15 -2.83
C MET A 41 -2.65 -6.42 -2.56
N GLY A 42 -1.98 -7.57 -2.50
CA GLY A 42 -2.61 -8.83 -2.12
C GLY A 42 -2.87 -8.93 -0.63
N MET A 43 -2.84 -10.15 -0.10
CA MET A 43 -3.01 -10.42 1.32
C MET A 43 -1.73 -10.08 2.10
N GLY A 44 -1.87 -9.30 3.18
CA GLY A 44 -0.77 -8.98 4.10
C GLY A 44 -0.24 -7.55 3.97
N GLU A 45 0.82 -7.25 4.73
CA GLU A 45 1.53 -5.97 4.71
C GLU A 45 2.95 -6.22 4.19
N PRO A 46 3.29 -5.81 2.94
CA PRO A 46 4.55 -6.14 2.30
C PRO A 46 5.79 -5.80 3.14
N LEU A 47 5.76 -4.67 3.86
CA LEU A 47 6.91 -4.24 4.66
C LEU A 47 7.14 -5.07 5.93
N ASN A 48 6.16 -5.89 6.37
CA ASN A 48 6.36 -6.85 7.45
C ASN A 48 7.19 -8.08 6.99
N ASN A 49 7.31 -8.30 5.68
CA ASN A 49 8.15 -9.33 5.08
C ASN A 49 9.27 -8.69 4.24
N TYR A 50 10.01 -7.76 4.84
CA TYR A 50 10.94 -6.89 4.12
C TYR A 50 11.99 -7.64 3.29
N ASN A 51 12.64 -8.65 3.87
CA ASN A 51 13.69 -9.40 3.17
C ASN A 51 13.13 -10.16 1.97
N GLY A 52 12.01 -10.86 2.15
CA GLY A 52 11.32 -11.55 1.06
C GLY A 52 10.85 -10.58 -0.02
N LEU A 53 10.32 -9.41 0.36
CA LEU A 53 9.92 -8.36 -0.57
C LEU A 53 11.10 -7.90 -1.45
N VAL A 54 12.25 -7.58 -0.84
CA VAL A 54 13.44 -7.12 -1.57
C VAL A 54 13.94 -8.19 -2.53
N GLU A 55 14.02 -9.44 -2.08
CA GLU A 55 14.47 -10.57 -2.90
C GLU A 55 13.53 -10.81 -4.09
N VAL A 56 12.22 -10.82 -3.86
CA VAL A 56 11.22 -10.97 -4.92
C VAL A 56 11.36 -9.86 -5.96
N ILE A 57 11.49 -8.60 -5.55
CA ILE A 57 11.60 -7.49 -6.50
C ILE A 57 12.88 -7.61 -7.32
N ARG A 58 14.00 -8.03 -6.71
CA ARG A 58 15.23 -8.31 -7.47
C ARG A 58 15.03 -9.38 -8.53
N VAL A 59 14.36 -10.49 -8.19
CA VAL A 59 14.00 -11.55 -9.15
C VAL A 59 13.10 -11.01 -10.27
N MET A 60 12.09 -10.20 -9.94
CA MET A 60 11.19 -9.60 -10.92
C MET A 60 11.90 -8.69 -11.93
N THR A 61 12.94 -7.99 -11.48
CA THR A 61 13.70 -7.02 -12.30
C THR A 61 14.83 -7.64 -13.11
N THR A 62 15.13 -8.93 -12.90
CA THR A 62 16.22 -9.66 -13.58
C THR A 62 15.66 -10.75 -14.50
N PHE A 63 16.52 -11.45 -15.23
CA PHE A 63 16.11 -12.58 -16.08
C PHE A 63 15.43 -13.66 -15.22
N PRO A 64 14.30 -14.25 -15.65
CA PRO A 64 13.68 -14.12 -16.98
C PRO A 64 12.66 -12.97 -17.14
N PHE A 65 12.20 -12.36 -16.05
CA PHE A 65 11.05 -11.45 -16.09
C PHE A 65 11.37 -10.04 -16.59
N GLN A 66 12.53 -9.49 -16.21
CA GLN A 66 13.06 -8.21 -16.68
C GLN A 66 12.04 -7.05 -16.56
N LEU A 67 11.21 -7.06 -15.52
CA LEU A 67 10.24 -5.99 -15.28
C LEU A 67 10.99 -4.71 -14.90
N SER A 68 10.64 -3.60 -15.56
CA SER A 68 11.15 -2.30 -15.13
C SER A 68 10.71 -2.02 -13.67
N PRO A 69 11.61 -1.59 -12.77
CA PRO A 69 11.24 -1.20 -11.41
C PRO A 69 10.09 -0.21 -11.36
N LYS A 70 9.99 0.69 -12.35
CA LYS A 70 8.93 1.70 -12.49
C LYS A 70 7.52 1.09 -12.72
N LYS A 71 7.44 -0.23 -12.99
CA LYS A 71 6.19 -0.99 -13.15
C LYS A 71 5.84 -1.79 -11.89
N ILE A 72 6.69 -1.74 -10.87
CA ILE A 72 6.48 -2.41 -9.59
C ILE A 72 6.04 -1.36 -8.57
N THR A 73 4.95 -1.63 -7.85
CA THR A 73 4.42 -0.73 -6.82
C THR A 73 4.32 -1.45 -5.49
N VAL A 74 5.04 -0.96 -4.49
CA VAL A 74 4.91 -1.43 -3.11
C VAL A 74 3.89 -0.55 -2.40
N VAL A 75 2.88 -1.18 -1.80
CA VAL A 75 1.86 -0.48 -1.01
C VAL A 75 2.04 -0.80 0.45
N THR A 76 1.92 0.20 1.31
CA THR A 76 2.07 0.03 2.76
C THR A 76 1.08 0.88 3.54
N VAL A 77 0.71 0.40 4.73
CA VAL A 77 -0.05 1.13 5.75
C VAL A 77 0.85 1.88 6.74
N ARG A 78 2.11 1.45 6.91
CA ARG A 78 3.03 1.89 7.99
C ARG A 78 4.33 2.42 7.40
N ILE A 79 4.80 3.57 7.88
CA ILE A 79 5.95 4.25 7.28
C ILE A 79 6.72 5.01 8.35
N ILE A 80 7.88 4.49 8.77
CA ILE A 80 9.02 5.32 9.22
C ILE A 80 10.34 4.61 8.84
N HIS A 81 10.67 3.48 9.48
CA HIS A 81 12.00 2.88 9.33
C HIS A 81 12.20 2.14 8.00
N ALA A 82 11.20 1.39 7.55
CA ALA A 82 11.33 0.52 6.38
C ALA A 82 11.46 1.27 5.05
N ILE A 83 10.92 2.49 4.93
CA ILE A 83 10.93 3.26 3.68
C ILE A 83 12.27 3.93 3.41
N ASN A 84 12.94 4.41 4.45
CA ASN A 84 14.32 4.89 4.32
C ASN A 84 15.25 3.77 3.84
N LYS A 85 15.06 2.55 4.36
CA LYS A 85 15.80 1.38 3.89
C LYS A 85 15.42 0.97 2.46
N LEU A 86 14.12 1.01 2.13
CA LEU A 86 13.58 0.65 0.82
C LEU A 86 14.21 1.45 -0.32
N TYR A 87 14.42 2.76 -0.15
CA TYR A 87 15.06 3.58 -1.18
C TYR A 87 16.51 3.13 -1.47
N GLY A 88 17.26 2.76 -0.44
CA GLY A 88 18.63 2.26 -0.60
C GLY A 88 18.69 0.89 -1.28
N ASP A 89 17.78 -0.01 -0.90
CA ASP A 89 17.79 -1.41 -1.36
C ASP A 89 17.14 -1.61 -2.74
N LEU A 90 16.15 -0.76 -3.09
CA LEU A 90 15.32 -0.87 -4.29
C LEU A 90 15.06 0.51 -4.91
N GLN A 91 15.87 0.87 -5.88
CA GLN A 91 15.71 2.14 -6.60
C GLN A 91 14.61 2.05 -7.66
N ASN A 92 13.97 3.19 -7.95
CA ASN A 92 13.03 3.38 -9.06
C ASN A 92 11.71 2.59 -8.99
N ILE A 93 11.40 1.91 -7.88
CA ILE A 93 10.06 1.34 -7.67
C ILE A 93 9.04 2.44 -7.34
N ASN A 94 7.75 2.18 -7.56
CA ASN A 94 6.70 3.08 -7.09
C ASN A 94 6.35 2.77 -5.63
N LEU A 95 6.14 3.82 -4.83
CA LEU A 95 5.62 3.69 -3.47
C LEU A 95 4.17 4.18 -3.42
N ALA A 96 3.30 3.38 -2.79
CA ALA A 96 1.96 3.81 -2.42
C ALA A 96 1.71 3.70 -0.93
N VAL A 97 0.90 4.61 -0.41
CA VAL A 97 0.40 4.56 0.96
C VAL A 97 -1.09 4.23 0.98
N SER A 98 -1.47 3.27 1.80
CA SER A 98 -2.85 3.04 2.23
C SER A 98 -3.24 4.08 3.29
N LEU A 99 -3.69 5.26 2.81
CA LEU A 99 -4.00 6.41 3.67
C LEU A 99 -5.38 6.27 4.30
N HIS A 100 -6.40 6.11 3.45
CA HIS A 100 -7.80 5.83 3.77
C HIS A 100 -8.54 6.81 4.70
N ALA A 101 -7.90 7.78 5.33
CA ALA A 101 -8.59 8.87 6.03
C ALA A 101 -7.67 10.09 6.19
N PRO A 102 -8.21 11.32 6.13
CA PRO A 102 -7.43 12.53 6.29
C PRO A 102 -7.25 12.94 7.76
N ILE A 103 -7.96 12.30 8.69
CA ILE A 103 -7.88 12.54 10.13
C ILE A 103 -7.41 11.26 10.84
N GLN A 104 -6.55 11.42 11.85
CA GLN A 104 -6.01 10.30 12.63
C GLN A 104 -7.09 9.44 13.29
N ASP A 105 -8.16 10.04 13.82
CA ASP A 105 -9.18 9.31 14.58
C ASP A 105 -9.98 8.37 13.68
N ILE A 106 -10.47 8.89 12.55
CA ILE A 106 -11.11 8.07 11.52
C ILE A 106 -10.14 6.99 11.05
N ARG A 107 -8.87 7.33 10.80
CA ARG A 107 -7.85 6.36 10.40
C ARG A 107 -7.69 5.23 11.42
N CYS A 108 -7.70 5.53 12.72
CA CYS A 108 -7.63 4.54 13.79
C CYS A 108 -8.87 3.66 13.89
N GLN A 109 -10.04 4.22 13.56
CA GLN A 109 -11.32 3.49 13.52
C GLN A 109 -11.31 2.44 12.41
N ILE A 110 -10.89 2.81 11.19
CA ILE A 110 -10.89 1.89 10.04
C ILE A 110 -9.64 1.02 9.95
N MET A 111 -8.53 1.46 10.55
CA MET A 111 -7.23 0.79 10.55
C MET A 111 -6.61 0.86 11.96
N PRO A 112 -6.96 -0.05 12.88
CA PRO A 112 -6.49 0.00 14.27
C PRO A 112 -4.97 0.10 14.43
N ALA A 113 -4.21 -0.52 13.51
CA ALA A 113 -2.74 -0.42 13.47
C ALA A 113 -2.22 1.02 13.30
N ALA A 114 -3.02 1.94 12.76
CA ALA A 114 -2.66 3.35 12.58
C ALA A 114 -2.45 4.10 13.91
N ARG A 115 -2.94 3.59 15.05
CA ARG A 115 -2.68 4.18 16.37
C ARG A 115 -1.19 4.27 16.69
N ALA A 116 -0.42 3.27 16.28
CA ALA A 116 1.03 3.25 16.45
C ALA A 116 1.78 4.14 15.44
N PHE A 117 1.08 4.72 14.45
CA PHE A 117 1.65 5.54 13.37
C PHE A 117 0.84 6.82 13.17
N PRO A 118 1.11 7.86 13.98
CA PRO A 118 0.44 9.15 13.85
C PRO A 118 0.55 9.68 12.43
N LEU A 119 -0.57 10.16 11.88
CA LEU A 119 -0.70 10.62 10.51
C LEU A 119 0.35 11.66 10.15
N LYS A 120 0.60 12.65 11.02
CA LYS A 120 1.64 13.66 10.79
C LYS A 120 3.03 13.04 10.56
N LYS A 121 3.41 12.02 11.33
CA LYS A 121 4.70 11.33 11.18
C LYS A 121 4.76 10.55 9.87
N LEU A 122 3.66 9.90 9.50
CA LEU A 122 3.49 9.20 8.23
C LEU A 122 3.69 10.15 7.04
N MET A 123 3.00 11.30 7.04
CA MET A 123 3.10 12.28 5.96
C MET A 123 4.52 12.85 5.83
N ASN A 124 5.15 13.19 6.96
CA ASN A 124 6.53 13.70 6.96
C ASN A 124 7.52 12.68 6.36
N ALA A 125 7.43 11.42 6.76
CA ALA A 125 8.31 10.37 6.24
C ALA A 125 8.08 10.10 4.74
N LEU A 126 6.85 10.20 4.26
CA LEU A 126 6.54 10.15 2.82
C LEU A 126 7.13 11.34 2.07
N ALA A 127 7.02 12.55 2.62
CA ALA A 127 7.55 13.76 1.99
C ALA A 127 9.08 13.70 1.90
N GLU A 128 9.76 13.21 2.95
CA GLU A 128 11.20 12.94 2.93
C GLU A 128 11.59 11.90 1.89
N TYR A 129 10.82 10.81 1.78
CA TYR A 129 11.06 9.80 0.74
C TYR A 129 10.89 10.39 -0.67
N GLN A 130 9.85 11.18 -0.90
CA GLN A 130 9.63 11.85 -2.18
C GLN A 130 10.80 12.77 -2.53
N LYS A 131 11.27 13.58 -1.58
CA LYS A 131 12.43 14.46 -1.80
C LYS A 131 13.69 13.68 -2.18
N LYS A 132 13.93 12.52 -1.57
CA LYS A 132 15.10 11.68 -1.89
C LYS A 132 14.97 10.96 -3.22
N SER A 133 13.79 10.38 -3.48
CA SER A 133 13.54 9.56 -4.66
C SER A 133 13.23 10.36 -5.92
N GLN A 134 12.76 11.61 -5.76
CA GLN A 134 12.21 12.44 -6.84
C GLN A 134 11.03 11.74 -7.56
N GLN A 135 10.36 10.82 -6.87
CA GLN A 135 9.23 10.07 -7.39
C GLN A 135 7.92 10.57 -6.80
N LYS A 136 6.85 10.44 -7.58
CA LYS A 136 5.49 10.65 -7.09
C LYS A 136 5.12 9.60 -6.04
N ILE A 137 4.35 10.03 -5.04
CA ILE A 137 3.71 9.12 -4.09
C ILE A 137 2.32 8.78 -4.59
N PHE A 138 1.95 7.50 -4.58
CA PHE A 138 0.56 7.10 -4.76
C PHE A 138 -0.13 7.08 -3.40
N SER A 139 -1.33 7.62 -3.31
CA SER A 139 -2.12 7.58 -2.07
C SER A 139 -3.44 6.87 -2.35
N ASP A 140 -3.60 5.72 -1.72
CA ASP A 140 -4.82 4.92 -1.79
C ASP A 140 -5.83 5.40 -0.75
N TYR A 141 -7.04 5.64 -1.25
CA TYR A 141 -8.17 6.08 -0.44
C TYR A 141 -9.36 5.19 -0.73
N ILE A 142 -9.92 4.60 0.32
CA ILE A 142 -11.08 3.73 0.20
C ILE A 142 -12.28 4.53 0.63
N MET A 143 -13.32 4.60 -0.19
CA MET A 143 -14.52 5.35 0.12
C MET A 143 -15.48 4.44 0.88
N LEU A 144 -15.75 4.79 2.13
CA LEU A 144 -16.63 4.08 3.05
C LEU A 144 -17.79 5.01 3.40
N ASP A 145 -18.99 4.58 3.02
CA ASP A 145 -20.25 5.29 3.17
C ASP A 145 -20.46 5.78 4.61
N GLY A 146 -20.56 7.11 4.77
CA GLY A 146 -20.79 7.78 6.05
C GLY A 146 -19.63 7.70 7.04
N VAL A 147 -18.43 7.33 6.59
CA VAL A 147 -17.24 7.19 7.45
C VAL A 147 -16.14 8.15 7.05
N ASN A 148 -15.80 8.20 5.76
CA ASN A 148 -14.65 8.98 5.28
C ASN A 148 -14.88 9.58 3.88
N ASP A 149 -16.12 9.64 3.42
CA ASP A 149 -16.49 10.03 2.06
C ASP A 149 -17.28 11.34 1.96
N GLU A 150 -17.61 11.97 3.09
CA GLU A 150 -18.20 13.31 3.11
C GLU A 150 -17.29 14.41 2.51
N GLU A 151 -17.91 15.49 2.01
CA GLU A 151 -17.22 16.65 1.43
C GLU A 151 -16.15 17.24 2.35
N GLN A 152 -16.43 17.31 3.66
CA GLN A 152 -15.45 17.81 4.64
C GLN A 152 -14.16 17.00 4.66
N HIS A 153 -14.25 15.67 4.47
CA HIS A 153 -13.07 14.80 4.39
C HIS A 153 -12.27 15.08 3.13
N ALA A 154 -12.93 15.38 2.00
CA ALA A 154 -12.24 15.76 0.77
C ALA A 154 -11.43 17.05 0.95
N HIS A 155 -11.98 18.07 1.61
CA HIS A 155 -11.24 19.31 1.90
C HIS A 155 -10.07 19.09 2.85
N GLN A 156 -10.25 18.28 3.91
CA GLN A 156 -9.16 17.94 4.83
C GLN A 156 -8.06 17.13 4.14
N LEU A 157 -8.45 16.21 3.25
CA LEU A 157 -7.53 15.45 2.43
C LEU A 157 -6.73 16.35 1.51
N GLY A 158 -7.36 17.33 0.85
CA GLY A 158 -6.68 18.34 0.05
C GLY A 158 -5.59 19.07 0.83
N ARG A 159 -5.91 19.56 2.03
CA ARG A 159 -4.94 20.24 2.92
C ARG A 159 -3.81 19.31 3.39
N LEU A 160 -4.14 18.06 3.67
CA LEU A 160 -3.17 17.06 4.12
C LEU A 160 -2.15 16.73 3.03
N LEU A 161 -2.58 16.74 1.77
CA LEU A 161 -1.76 16.38 0.61
C LEU A 161 -0.93 17.54 0.07
N ASP A 162 -1.24 18.77 0.45
CA ASP A 162 -0.51 19.99 0.07
C ASP A 162 0.98 19.96 0.48
N THR A 163 1.35 19.03 1.37
CA THR A 163 2.75 18.82 1.78
C THR A 163 3.61 18.11 0.73
N PHE A 164 3.02 17.56 -0.33
CA PHE A 164 3.73 16.81 -1.37
C PHE A 164 3.96 17.64 -2.63
N GLU A 165 5.10 17.42 -3.30
CA GLU A 165 5.37 18.01 -4.62
C GLU A 165 4.54 17.34 -5.71
N VAL A 166 4.45 16.02 -5.68
CA VAL A 166 3.65 15.24 -6.65
C VAL A 166 2.97 14.05 -5.97
N VAL A 167 1.66 14.11 -5.80
CA VAL A 167 0.86 12.99 -5.29
C VAL A 167 -0.17 12.55 -6.33
N ARG A 168 -0.33 11.23 -6.48
CA ARG A 168 -1.40 10.66 -7.31
C ARG A 168 -2.38 9.90 -6.43
N MET A 169 -3.59 10.43 -6.34
CA MET A 169 -4.69 9.79 -5.63
C MET A 169 -5.26 8.61 -6.43
N ARG A 170 -5.59 7.53 -5.71
CA ARG A 170 -6.32 6.37 -6.23
C ARG A 170 -7.50 6.10 -5.30
N PHE A 171 -8.69 6.52 -5.74
CA PHE A 171 -9.93 6.26 -5.02
C PHE A 171 -10.45 4.88 -5.36
N LYS A 172 -10.82 4.12 -4.33
CA LYS A 172 -11.45 2.80 -4.45
C LYS A 172 -12.80 2.84 -3.76
N PHE A 173 -13.87 2.60 -4.50
CA PHE A 173 -15.21 2.52 -3.95
C PHE A 173 -15.44 1.09 -3.46
N VAL A 174 -15.83 0.96 -2.19
CA VAL A 174 -16.35 -0.32 -1.68
C VAL A 174 -17.86 -0.24 -1.76
N PHE A 175 -18.42 -0.85 -2.79
CA PHE A 175 -19.83 -1.18 -2.76
C PHE A 175 -20.00 -2.26 -1.71
N ARG A 176 -20.71 -1.93 -0.63
CA ARG A 176 -21.12 -2.88 0.38
C ARG A 176 -22.10 -3.85 -0.28
N VAL A 177 -21.58 -4.90 -0.89
CA VAL A 177 -22.41 -6.04 -1.27
C VAL A 177 -22.75 -6.71 0.05
N ASN A 178 -23.98 -6.48 0.53
CA ASN A 178 -24.51 -7.20 1.69
C ASN A 178 -24.58 -8.68 1.32
N TYR A 179 -23.50 -9.42 1.55
CA TYR A 179 -23.54 -10.87 1.57
C TYR A 179 -24.22 -11.27 2.88
N ASN A 180 -25.54 -11.36 2.83
CA ASN A 180 -26.31 -12.12 3.80
C ASN A 180 -25.95 -13.61 3.61
N PHE A 181 -24.84 -14.05 4.18
CA PHE A 181 -24.76 -15.44 4.63
C PHE A 181 -25.56 -15.51 5.94
N GLY A 182 -26.88 -15.63 5.78
CA GLY A 182 -27.72 -16.12 6.87
C GLY A 182 -27.37 -17.58 7.19
N PRO A 183 -27.71 -18.05 8.40
CA PRO A 183 -27.44 -19.42 8.84
C PRO A 183 -28.09 -20.49 7.95
#